data_AF-A0A950Q3T9-F1
#
_entry.id   AF-A0A950Q3T9-F1
#
_cell.length_a   1.000
_cell.length_b   1.000
_cell.length_c   1.000
_cell.angle_alpha   90.00
_cell.angle_beta   90.00
_cell.angle_gamma   90.00
#
_symmetry.space_group_name_H-M   'P 1'
#
loop_
_entity.id
_entity.type
_entity.pdbx_description
1 polymer ?
#
loop_
_entity_poly.entity_id
_entity_poly.type
_entity_poly.pdbx_seq_one_letter_code
_entity_poly.pdbx_strand_id
1 'polypeptide(L)'
;MRRWTPLLVIVGLVVIVGIIIGTSYNGLVDRRGKVDQSFADLDAQLQRRNDLIPNLVNAVRGALGQEQAVFGEIARARENYAGARSDQQKIDAANQIDGAIGRLLVIVENYPQLQSNQNIRDLQVQLEGTENRIAQSRRDYNSVATSYNVAIQHFPRSMVAGLFGFHKRPLFTAQTQARTAPTVDLGNNATTTTPGATTTVPTATTTGR
;
A
#
# COMPACT_ATOMS: atom_id res chain seq x y z
N MET A 1 63.41 -5.23 -13.79
CA MET A 1 62.41 -5.16 -12.69
C MET A 1 61.22 -4.23 -12.99
N ARG A 2 61.41 -3.10 -13.68
CA ARG A 2 60.36 -2.08 -13.95
C ARG A 2 59.24 -2.48 -14.96
N ARG A 3 59.40 -3.57 -15.71
CA ARG A 3 58.39 -4.07 -16.69
C ARG A 3 57.24 -4.87 -16.07
N TRP A 4 57.42 -5.35 -14.83
CA TRP A 4 56.43 -6.18 -14.13
C TRP A 4 55.50 -5.34 -13.25
N THR A 5 55.92 -4.12 -12.91
CA THR A 5 55.14 -3.15 -12.15
C THR A 5 53.74 -2.89 -12.74
N PRO A 6 53.55 -2.62 -14.06
CA PRO A 6 52.21 -2.44 -14.61
C PRO A 6 51.35 -3.71 -14.51
N LEU A 7 51.94 -4.89 -14.65
CA LEU A 7 51.23 -6.17 -14.53
C LEU A 7 50.76 -6.42 -13.08
N LEU A 8 51.61 -6.13 -12.09
CA LEU A 8 51.25 -6.22 -10.68
C LEU A 8 50.15 -5.21 -10.29
N VAL A 9 50.17 -4.01 -10.87
CA VAL A 9 49.12 -3.00 -10.66
C VAL A 9 47.78 -3.49 -11.24
N ILE A 10 47.78 -4.07 -12.44
CA ILE A 10 46.58 -4.63 -13.06
C ILE A 10 46.02 -5.79 -12.22
N VAL A 11 46.87 -6.73 -11.80
CA VAL A 11 46.46 -7.87 -10.96
C VAL A 11 45.87 -7.39 -9.64
N GLY A 12 46.52 -6.41 -8.98
CA GLY A 12 46.00 -5.80 -7.75
C GLY A 12 44.63 -5.15 -7.95
N LEU A 13 44.44 -4.41 -9.06
CA LEU A 13 43.17 -3.79 -9.39
C LEU A 13 42.05 -4.83 -9.60
N VAL A 14 42.35 -5.91 -10.33
CA VAL A 14 41.39 -7.01 -10.57
C VAL A 14 40.98 -7.67 -9.26
N VAL A 15 41.92 -7.93 -8.35
CA VAL A 15 41.63 -8.50 -7.02
C VAL A 15 40.71 -7.57 -6.22
N ILE A 16 40.98 -6.26 -6.21
CA ILE A 16 40.14 -5.27 -5.51
C ILE A 16 38.71 -5.27 -6.08
N VAL A 17 38.58 -5.25 -7.41
CA VAL A 17 37.27 -5.30 -8.08
C VAL A 17 36.53 -6.59 -7.74
N GLY A 18 37.23 -7.73 -7.74
CA GLY A 18 36.66 -9.02 -7.36
C GLY A 18 36.10 -9.04 -5.93
N ILE A 19 36.84 -8.46 -4.97
CA ILE A 19 36.39 -8.33 -3.58
C ILE A 19 35.15 -7.44 -3.48
N ILE A 20 35.13 -6.31 -4.19
CA ILE A 20 33.98 -5.38 -4.19
C ILE A 20 32.74 -6.08 -4.75
N ILE A 21 32.87 -6.80 -5.86
CA ILE A 21 31.74 -7.53 -6.47
C ILE A 21 31.25 -8.62 -5.53
N GLY A 22 32.15 -9.44 -4.97
CA GLY A 22 31.78 -10.55 -4.08
C GLY A 22 31.05 -10.07 -2.82
N THR A 23 31.60 -9.05 -2.14
CA THR A 23 30.98 -8.47 -0.94
C THR A 23 29.64 -7.78 -1.24
N SER A 24 29.55 -7.10 -2.39
CA SER A 24 28.31 -6.46 -2.85
C SER A 24 27.23 -7.49 -3.17
N TYR A 25 27.58 -8.55 -3.89
CA TYR A 25 26.66 -9.62 -4.28
C TYR A 25 26.08 -10.33 -3.05
N ASN A 26 26.94 -10.79 -2.14
CA ASN A 26 26.49 -11.47 -0.92
C ASN A 26 25.56 -10.58 -0.09
N GLY A 27 25.92 -9.30 0.09
CA GLY A 27 25.08 -8.35 0.81
C GLY A 27 23.73 -8.06 0.12
N LEU A 28 23.65 -8.17 -1.21
CA LEU A 28 22.38 -8.05 -1.93
C LEU A 28 21.53 -9.33 -1.84
N VAL A 29 22.16 -10.51 -1.87
CA VAL A 29 21.48 -11.80 -1.67
C VAL A 29 20.85 -11.85 -0.28
N ASP A 30 21.58 -11.46 0.76
CA ASP A 30 21.05 -11.43 2.14
C ASP A 30 19.84 -10.51 2.25
N ARG A 31 19.90 -9.33 1.62
CA ARG A 31 18.78 -8.37 1.63
C ARG A 31 17.59 -8.89 0.83
N ARG A 32 17.82 -9.55 -0.31
CA ARG A 32 16.75 -10.19 -1.08
C ARG A 32 16.03 -11.24 -0.23
N GLY A 33 16.78 -12.13 0.42
CA GLY A 33 16.19 -13.14 1.31
C GLY A 33 15.37 -12.53 2.44
N LYS A 34 15.80 -11.40 3.03
CA LYS A 34 15.02 -10.67 4.03
C LYS A 34 13.71 -10.10 3.48
N VAL A 35 13.71 -9.58 2.25
CA VAL A 35 12.47 -9.11 1.61
C VAL A 35 11.54 -10.29 1.30
N ASP A 36 12.09 -11.40 0.82
CA ASP A 36 11.30 -12.59 0.47
C ASP A 36 10.64 -13.17 1.72
N GLN A 37 11.37 -13.23 2.84
CA GLN A 37 10.84 -13.66 4.13
C GLN A 37 9.74 -12.72 4.63
N SER A 38 9.98 -11.40 4.65
CA SER A 38 8.97 -10.45 5.15
C SER A 38 7.73 -10.39 4.27
N PHE A 39 7.88 -10.63 2.96
CA PHE A 39 6.75 -10.78 2.06
C PHE A 39 5.97 -12.08 2.33
N ALA A 40 6.65 -13.20 2.56
CA ALA A 40 5.99 -14.46 2.91
C ALA A 40 5.19 -14.34 4.22
N ASP A 41 5.76 -13.66 5.23
CA ASP A 41 5.07 -13.40 6.50
C ASP A 41 3.82 -12.54 6.31
N LEU A 42 3.91 -11.50 5.48
CA LEU A 42 2.76 -10.67 5.10
C LEU A 42 1.71 -11.46 4.32
N ASP A 43 2.13 -12.24 3.33
CA ASP A 43 1.24 -13.06 2.50
C ASP A 43 0.48 -14.10 3.32
N ALA A 44 1.11 -14.69 4.34
CA ALA A 44 0.44 -15.58 5.28
C ALA A 44 -0.70 -14.89 6.05
N GLN A 45 -0.53 -13.61 6.44
CA GLN A 45 -1.60 -12.85 7.08
C GLN A 45 -2.72 -12.49 6.10
N LEU A 46 -2.36 -12.13 4.86
CA LEU A 46 -3.32 -11.84 3.79
C LEU A 46 -4.16 -13.08 3.44
N GLN A 47 -3.51 -14.24 3.34
CA GLN A 47 -4.18 -15.52 3.11
C GLN A 47 -5.14 -15.85 4.26
N ARG A 48 -4.70 -15.69 5.52
CA ARG A 48 -5.57 -15.92 6.68
C ARG A 48 -6.84 -15.07 6.64
N ARG A 49 -6.72 -13.79 6.28
CA ARG A 49 -7.88 -12.93 6.08
C ARG A 49 -8.77 -13.46 4.96
N ASN A 50 -8.19 -13.85 3.83
CA ASN A 50 -8.90 -14.39 2.69
C ASN A 50 -9.69 -15.69 3.00
N ASP A 51 -9.18 -16.49 3.94
CA ASP A 51 -9.82 -17.72 4.42
C ASP A 51 -11.01 -17.45 5.36
N LEU A 52 -11.00 -16.31 6.08
CA LEU A 52 -12.09 -15.90 6.98
C LEU A 52 -13.28 -15.26 6.24
N ILE A 53 -13.02 -14.61 5.09
CA ILE A 53 -14.04 -13.85 4.34
C ILE A 53 -15.28 -14.70 3.97
N PRO A 54 -15.17 -15.94 3.47
CA PRO A 54 -16.35 -16.75 3.13
C PRO A 54 -17.31 -16.93 4.32
N ASN A 55 -16.77 -17.14 5.52
CA ASN A 55 -17.58 -17.31 6.72
C ASN A 55 -18.32 -16.01 7.07
N LEU A 56 -17.65 -14.86 6.98
CA LEU A 56 -18.29 -13.56 7.18
C LEU A 56 -19.36 -13.28 6.13
N VAL A 57 -19.05 -13.50 4.85
CA VAL A 57 -19.99 -13.30 3.74
C VAL A 57 -21.23 -14.17 3.91
N ASN A 58 -21.07 -15.44 4.30
CA ASN A 58 -22.21 -16.33 4.54
C ASN A 58 -23.05 -15.89 5.74
N ALA A 59 -22.42 -15.45 6.83
CA ALA A 59 -23.12 -14.94 8.00
C ALA A 59 -23.94 -13.67 7.68
N VAL A 60 -23.35 -12.74 6.93
CA VAL A 60 -24.05 -11.51 6.51
C VAL A 60 -25.15 -11.81 5.48
N ARG A 61 -24.90 -12.67 4.48
CA ARG A 61 -25.92 -13.11 3.50
C ARG A 61 -27.12 -13.81 4.15
N GLY A 62 -26.89 -14.62 5.17
CA GLY A 62 -27.96 -15.32 5.89
C GLY A 62 -28.86 -14.35 6.65
N ALA A 63 -28.33 -13.20 7.08
CA ALA A 63 -29.06 -12.18 7.81
C ALA A 63 -29.62 -11.06 6.91
N LEU A 64 -28.97 -10.77 5.78
CA LEU A 64 -29.42 -9.83 4.75
C LEU A 64 -29.45 -10.56 3.40
N GLY A 65 -30.66 -10.83 2.89
CA GLY A 65 -30.85 -11.41 1.55
C GLY A 65 -30.58 -10.44 0.39
N GLN A 66 -30.21 -9.19 0.68
CA GLN A 66 -29.93 -8.10 -0.26
C GLN A 66 -28.46 -7.66 -0.05
N GLU A 67 -27.82 -6.98 -1.01
CA GLU A 67 -26.36 -6.65 -1.11
C GLU A 67 -25.50 -7.51 -2.07
N GLN A 68 -26.08 -7.99 -3.17
CA GLN A 68 -25.36 -8.79 -4.18
C GLN A 68 -24.13 -8.08 -4.78
N ALA A 69 -24.17 -6.75 -4.91
CA ALA A 69 -23.06 -5.97 -5.46
C ALA A 69 -21.79 -6.13 -4.61
N VAL A 70 -21.88 -5.91 -3.29
CA VAL A 70 -20.74 -6.01 -2.38
C VAL A 70 -20.22 -7.45 -2.31
N PHE A 71 -21.12 -8.44 -2.28
CA PHE A 71 -20.71 -9.83 -2.31
C PHE A 71 -19.99 -10.23 -3.61
N GLY A 72 -20.41 -9.66 -4.75
CA GLY A 72 -19.76 -9.85 -6.04
C GLY A 72 -18.37 -9.22 -6.09
N GLU A 73 -18.22 -8.01 -5.55
CA GLU A 73 -16.91 -7.34 -5.43
C GLU A 73 -15.94 -8.13 -4.56
N ILE A 74 -16.39 -8.63 -3.41
CA ILE A 74 -15.58 -9.49 -2.54
C ILE A 74 -15.16 -10.75 -3.29
N ALA A 75 -16.09 -11.43 -3.98
CA ALA A 75 -15.79 -12.63 -4.75
C ALA A 75 -14.71 -12.37 -5.82
N ARG A 76 -14.85 -11.29 -6.60
CA ARG A 76 -13.86 -10.89 -7.61
C ARG A 76 -12.50 -10.55 -7.01
N ALA A 77 -12.47 -9.82 -5.90
CA ALA A 77 -11.22 -9.46 -5.23
C ALA A 77 -10.47 -10.71 -4.73
N ARG A 78 -11.21 -11.70 -4.20
CA ARG A 78 -10.63 -13.00 -3.79
C ARG A 78 -10.13 -13.82 -4.97
N GLU A 79 -10.86 -13.83 -6.08
CA GLU A 79 -10.44 -14.49 -7.32
C GLU A 79 -9.15 -13.87 -7.86
N ASN A 80 -9.08 -12.53 -7.89
CA ASN A 80 -7.86 -11.81 -8.28
C ASN A 80 -6.67 -12.15 -7.38
N TYR A 81 -6.90 -12.27 -6.07
CA TYR A 81 -5.84 -12.65 -5.13
C TYR A 81 -5.38 -14.09 -5.35
N ALA A 82 -6.31 -15.03 -5.57
CA ALA A 82 -5.99 -16.43 -5.85
C ALA A 82 -5.27 -16.63 -7.19
N GLY A 83 -5.58 -15.78 -8.20
CA GLY A 83 -4.95 -15.80 -9.51
C GLY A 83 -3.63 -15.03 -9.60
N ALA A 84 -3.23 -14.29 -8.56
CA ALA A 84 -2.05 -13.44 -8.56
C ALA A 84 -0.75 -14.28 -8.61
N ARG A 85 0.11 -13.97 -9.58
CA ARG A 85 1.39 -14.66 -9.81
C ARG A 85 2.62 -13.84 -9.46
N SER A 86 2.44 -12.57 -9.11
CA SER A 86 3.51 -11.66 -8.72
C SER A 86 3.16 -10.94 -7.43
N ASP A 87 4.19 -10.50 -6.69
CA ASP A 87 4.03 -9.76 -5.45
C ASP A 87 3.18 -8.50 -5.67
N GLN A 88 3.37 -7.80 -6.79
CA GLN A 88 2.57 -6.63 -7.15
C GLN A 88 1.08 -6.99 -7.33
N GLN A 89 0.77 -8.05 -8.06
CA GLN A 89 -0.62 -8.51 -8.24
C GLN A 89 -1.26 -8.91 -6.91
N LYS A 90 -0.50 -9.56 -6.02
CA LYS A 90 -0.98 -9.91 -4.67
C LYS A 90 -1.27 -8.66 -3.84
N ILE A 91 -0.39 -7.66 -3.89
CA ILE A 91 -0.59 -6.36 -3.20
C ILE A 91 -1.84 -5.65 -3.74
N ASP A 92 -2.00 -5.59 -5.06
CA ASP A 92 -3.15 -4.93 -5.69
C ASP A 92 -4.48 -5.63 -5.35
N ALA A 93 -4.51 -6.97 -5.41
CA ALA A 93 -5.68 -7.73 -5.02
C ALA A 93 -5.98 -7.63 -3.50
N ALA A 94 -4.94 -7.60 -2.65
CA ALA A 94 -5.10 -7.38 -1.23
C ALA A 94 -5.72 -6.01 -0.93
N ASN A 95 -5.29 -4.95 -1.61
CA ASN A 95 -5.91 -3.61 -1.49
C ASN A 95 -7.38 -3.61 -1.93
N GLN A 96 -7.75 -4.39 -2.96
CA GLN A 96 -9.15 -4.53 -3.37
C GLN A 96 -9.98 -5.21 -2.28
N ILE A 97 -9.42 -6.24 -1.62
CA ILE A 97 -10.04 -6.90 -0.47
C ILE A 97 -10.22 -5.91 0.68
N ASP A 98 -9.21 -5.09 1.01
CA ASP A 98 -9.30 -4.05 2.05
C ASP A 98 -10.52 -3.15 1.80
N GLY A 99 -10.66 -2.63 0.57
CA GLY A 99 -11.76 -1.76 0.20
C GLY A 99 -13.14 -2.44 0.25
N ALA A 100 -13.21 -3.70 -0.18
CA ALA A 100 -14.46 -4.47 -0.16
C ALA A 100 -14.91 -4.82 1.27
N ILE A 101 -13.96 -5.16 2.15
CA ILE A 101 -14.21 -5.36 3.59
C ILE A 101 -14.68 -4.05 4.23
N GLY A 102 -14.05 -2.92 3.92
CA GLY A 102 -14.48 -1.60 4.41
C GLY A 102 -15.95 -1.31 4.07
N ARG A 103 -16.37 -1.57 2.82
CA ARG A 103 -17.79 -1.43 2.41
C ARG A 103 -18.72 -2.39 3.15
N LEU A 104 -18.29 -3.64 3.38
CA LEU A 104 -19.06 -4.61 4.13
C LEU A 104 -19.26 -4.19 5.60
N LEU A 105 -18.22 -3.62 6.23
CA LEU A 105 -18.33 -3.11 7.60
C LEU A 105 -19.31 -1.94 7.68
N VAL A 106 -19.29 -1.02 6.72
CA VAL A 106 -20.29 0.07 6.64
C VAL A 106 -21.72 -0.47 6.53
N ILE A 107 -21.92 -1.56 5.76
CA ILE A 107 -23.22 -2.25 5.72
C ILE A 107 -23.58 -2.77 7.12
N VAL A 108 -22.67 -3.48 7.79
CA VAL A 108 -22.94 -4.01 9.13
C VAL A 108 -23.30 -2.90 10.13
N GLU A 109 -22.65 -1.73 10.04
CA GLU A 109 -22.98 -0.57 10.86
C GLU A 109 -24.40 -0.04 10.60
N ASN A 110 -24.87 -0.07 9.35
CA ASN A 110 -26.21 0.41 8.98
C ASN A 110 -27.35 -0.55 9.36
N TYR A 111 -27.05 -1.80 9.76
CA TYR A 111 -28.06 -2.82 10.08
C TYR A 111 -27.89 -3.32 11.53
N PRO A 112 -28.67 -2.79 12.50
CA PRO A 112 -28.57 -3.16 13.91
C PRO A 112 -28.71 -4.67 14.20
N GLN A 113 -29.49 -5.39 13.39
CA GLN A 113 -29.64 -6.84 13.50
C GLN A 113 -28.35 -7.61 13.22
N LEU A 114 -27.42 -7.05 12.44
CA LEU A 114 -26.11 -7.65 12.18
C LEU A 114 -25.16 -7.40 13.35
N GLN A 115 -25.22 -6.19 13.93
CA GLN A 115 -24.41 -5.84 15.10
C GLN A 115 -24.72 -6.71 16.31
N SER A 116 -25.99 -7.12 16.46
CA SER A 116 -26.44 -7.96 17.56
C SER A 116 -26.19 -9.45 17.33
N ASN A 117 -25.82 -9.88 16.12
CA ASN A 117 -25.48 -11.27 15.84
C ASN A 117 -24.09 -11.64 16.41
N GLN A 118 -24.05 -12.64 17.28
CA GLN A 118 -22.80 -13.07 17.92
C GLN A 118 -21.77 -13.59 16.91
N ASN A 119 -22.18 -14.38 15.92
CA ASN A 119 -21.26 -14.95 14.92
C ASN A 119 -20.59 -13.85 14.08
N ILE A 120 -21.33 -12.78 13.75
CA ILE A 120 -20.80 -11.65 13.00
C ILE A 120 -19.82 -10.85 13.86
N ARG A 121 -20.13 -10.62 15.13
CA ARG A 121 -19.23 -9.96 16.08
C ARG A 121 -17.92 -10.73 16.26
N ASP A 122 -17.99 -12.04 16.44
CA ASP A 122 -16.80 -12.88 16.61
C ASP A 122 -15.89 -12.83 15.35
N LEU A 123 -16.49 -12.84 14.16
CA LEU A 123 -15.76 -12.71 12.90
C LEU A 123 -15.14 -11.32 12.72
N GLN A 124 -15.81 -10.25 13.15
CA GLN A 124 -15.23 -8.89 13.15
C GLN A 124 -13.99 -8.83 14.06
N VAL A 125 -14.07 -9.39 15.27
CA VAL A 125 -12.91 -9.46 16.19
C VAL A 125 -11.74 -10.23 15.57
N GLN A 126 -12.01 -11.35 14.90
CA GLN A 126 -10.97 -12.12 14.20
C GLN A 126 -10.36 -11.32 13.03
N LEU A 127 -11.17 -10.60 12.27
CA LEU A 127 -10.71 -9.74 11.18
C LEU A 127 -9.88 -8.57 11.70
N GLU A 128 -10.33 -7.89 12.74
CA GLU A 128 -9.56 -6.81 13.39
C GLU A 128 -8.21 -7.32 13.88
N GLY A 129 -8.19 -8.46 14.56
CA GLY A 129 -6.94 -9.10 14.98
C GLY A 129 -6.02 -9.46 13.81
N THR A 130 -6.59 -9.85 12.67
CA THR A 130 -5.83 -10.14 11.45
C THR A 130 -5.33 -8.85 10.78
N GLU A 131 -6.14 -7.80 10.75
CA GLU A 131 -5.79 -6.50 10.17
C GLU A 131 -4.66 -5.83 10.95
N ASN A 132 -4.68 -5.92 12.28
CA ASN A 132 -3.57 -5.44 13.12
C ASN A 132 -2.25 -6.14 12.79
N ARG A 133 -2.28 -7.46 12.56
CA ARG A 133 -1.11 -8.24 12.14
C ARG A 133 -0.67 -7.87 10.72
N ILE A 134 -1.61 -7.72 9.79
CA ILE A 134 -1.33 -7.25 8.42
C ILE A 134 -0.66 -5.88 8.46
N ALA A 135 -1.17 -4.93 9.24
CA ALA A 135 -0.62 -3.58 9.38
C ALA A 135 0.82 -3.61 9.93
N GLN A 136 1.13 -4.52 10.85
CA GLN A 136 2.50 -4.74 11.31
C GLN A 136 3.38 -5.34 10.19
N SER A 137 2.98 -6.46 9.60
CA SER A 137 3.74 -7.12 8.53
C SER A 137 3.95 -6.23 7.30
N ARG A 138 2.98 -5.35 6.97
CA ARG A 138 3.12 -4.34 5.92
C ARG A 138 4.22 -3.33 6.23
N ARG A 139 4.30 -2.84 7.47
CA ARG A 139 5.36 -1.92 7.90
C ARG A 139 6.73 -2.59 7.83
N ASP A 140 6.81 -3.83 8.30
CA ASP A 140 8.05 -4.61 8.28
C ASP A 140 8.51 -4.89 6.85
N TYR A 141 7.60 -5.37 5.99
CA TYR A 141 7.86 -5.57 4.56
C TYR A 141 8.33 -4.28 3.89
N ASN A 142 7.58 -3.18 4.04
CA ASN A 142 7.93 -1.91 3.40
C ASN A 142 9.29 -1.38 3.87
N SER A 143 9.63 -1.54 5.15
CA SER A 143 10.94 -1.16 5.69
C SER A 143 12.07 -1.94 5.03
N VAL A 144 11.96 -3.26 4.98
CA VAL A 144 12.99 -4.14 4.41
C VAL A 144 13.07 -3.97 2.88
N ALA A 145 11.94 -3.90 2.19
CA ALA A 145 11.86 -3.67 0.74
C ALA A 145 12.45 -2.31 0.36
N THR A 146 12.21 -1.26 1.15
CA THR A 146 12.84 0.05 0.93
C THR A 146 14.36 -0.03 1.10
N SER A 147 14.84 -0.65 2.18
CA SER A 147 16.28 -0.84 2.42
C SER A 147 16.96 -1.62 1.31
N TYR A 148 16.32 -2.67 0.79
CA TYR A 148 16.80 -3.42 -0.36
C TYR A 148 16.78 -2.59 -1.65
N ASN A 149 15.68 -1.88 -1.93
CA ASN A 149 15.53 -1.02 -3.11
C ASN A 149 16.58 0.09 -3.15
N VAL A 150 16.92 0.68 -2.00
CA VAL A 150 18.02 1.64 -1.88
C VAL A 150 19.37 0.96 -2.10
N ALA A 151 19.59 -0.23 -1.53
CA ALA A 151 20.85 -0.95 -1.67
C ALA A 151 21.20 -1.31 -3.13
N ILE A 152 20.20 -1.68 -3.94
CA ILE A 152 20.42 -1.98 -5.38
C ILE A 152 20.62 -0.71 -6.23
N GLN A 153 20.39 0.48 -5.68
CA GLN A 153 20.62 1.77 -6.36
C GLN A 153 21.94 2.43 -5.95
N HIS A 154 22.53 2.04 -4.82
CA HIS A 154 23.78 2.60 -4.33
C HIS A 154 25.01 2.01 -5.04
N PHE A 155 25.95 2.86 -5.46
CA PHE A 155 27.27 2.42 -5.93
C PHE A 155 28.10 1.83 -4.75
N PRO A 156 28.86 0.74 -4.95
CA PRO A 156 29.08 -0.02 -6.18
C PRO A 156 28.02 -1.10 -6.47
N ARG A 157 27.08 -1.32 -5.55
CA ARG A 157 26.05 -2.37 -5.65
C ARG A 157 25.11 -2.21 -6.84
N SER A 158 24.86 -1.00 -7.34
CA SER A 158 24.00 -0.78 -8.51
C SER A 158 24.52 -1.42 -9.80
N MET A 159 25.85 -1.45 -9.99
CA MET A 159 26.45 -2.15 -11.11
C MET A 159 26.30 -3.66 -10.98
N VAL A 160 26.54 -4.19 -9.77
CA VAL A 160 26.34 -5.61 -9.45
C VAL A 160 24.86 -5.99 -9.60
N ALA A 161 23.95 -5.12 -9.16
CA ALA A 161 22.52 -5.33 -9.27
C ALA A 161 22.07 -5.47 -10.74
N GLY A 162 22.55 -4.59 -11.62
CA GLY A 162 22.29 -4.67 -13.05
C GLY A 162 22.87 -5.94 -13.69
N LEU A 163 24.10 -6.32 -13.33
CA LEU A 163 24.78 -7.49 -13.91
C LEU A 163 24.17 -8.82 -13.47
N PHE A 164 23.71 -8.92 -12.22
CA PHE A 164 23.20 -10.16 -11.61
C PHE A 164 21.67 -10.19 -11.45
N GLY A 165 20.94 -9.26 -12.07
CA GLY A 165 19.47 -9.28 -12.10
C GLY A 165 18.79 -9.02 -10.75
N PHE A 166 19.32 -8.08 -9.95
CA PHE A 166 18.62 -7.60 -8.76
C PHE A 166 17.63 -6.49 -9.13
N HIS A 167 16.35 -6.82 -9.10
CA HIS A 167 15.25 -5.91 -9.41
C HIS A 167 14.63 -5.32 -8.16
N LYS A 168 14.04 -4.12 -8.28
CA LYS A 168 13.25 -3.48 -7.22
C LYS A 168 12.08 -4.35 -6.81
N ARG A 169 11.77 -4.35 -5.51
CA ARG A 169 10.59 -5.01 -4.94
C ARG A 169 9.48 -3.97 -4.80
N PRO A 170 8.22 -4.32 -5.10
CA PRO A 170 7.10 -3.39 -4.94
C PRO A 170 6.93 -3.00 -3.46
N LEU A 171 6.26 -1.88 -3.22
CA LEU A 171 5.91 -1.47 -1.86
C LEU A 171 4.41 -1.65 -1.66
N PHE A 172 4.02 -2.01 -0.44
CA PHE A 172 2.62 -2.08 -0.06
C PHE A 172 2.13 -0.68 0.32
N THR A 173 1.71 0.10 -0.67
CA THR A 173 1.07 1.41 -0.48
C THR A 173 -0.43 1.30 -0.74
N ALA A 174 -1.24 2.04 0.04
CA ALA A 174 -2.66 2.20 -0.30
C ALA A 174 -2.77 2.83 -1.69
N GLN A 175 -3.63 2.27 -2.54
CA GLN A 175 -3.91 2.84 -3.86
C GLN A 175 -4.38 4.30 -3.69
N THR A 176 -3.87 5.18 -4.55
CA THR A 176 -4.11 6.64 -4.53
C THR A 176 -5.59 7.04 -4.47
N GLN A 177 -6.52 6.14 -4.79
CA GLN A 177 -7.96 6.38 -4.73
C GLN A 177 -8.51 6.67 -3.32
N ALA A 178 -7.79 6.29 -2.24
CA ALA A 178 -8.18 6.67 -0.88
C ALA A 178 -7.84 8.13 -0.51
N ARG A 179 -7.14 8.88 -1.37
CA ARG A 179 -6.74 10.28 -1.10
C ARG A 179 -7.72 11.32 -1.61
N THR A 180 -8.74 10.94 -2.38
CA THR A 180 -9.80 11.86 -2.77
C THR A 180 -10.84 11.88 -1.64
N ALA A 181 -10.61 12.72 -0.63
CA ALA A 181 -11.63 13.01 0.37
C ALA A 181 -12.90 13.51 -0.36
N PRO A 182 -14.11 13.03 -0.02
CA PRO A 182 -15.32 13.58 -0.61
C PRO A 182 -15.41 15.07 -0.30
N THR A 183 -15.51 15.90 -1.34
CA THR A 183 -15.83 17.32 -1.18
C THR A 183 -17.26 17.42 -0.65
N VAL A 184 -17.40 17.82 0.62
CA VAL A 184 -18.70 18.13 1.20
C VAL A 184 -19.14 19.47 0.64
N ASP A 185 -20.06 19.45 -0.32
CA ASP A 185 -20.78 20.64 -0.77
C ASP A 185 -21.98 20.85 0.16
N LEU A 186 -21.79 21.66 1.20
CA LEU A 186 -22.90 22.15 2.03
C LEU A 186 -23.58 23.25 1.23
N GLY A 187 -24.57 22.87 0.42
CA GLY A 187 -25.30 23.79 -0.45
C GLY A 187 -25.85 25.00 0.30
N ASN A 188 -25.12 26.11 0.26
CA ASN A 188 -25.57 27.42 0.74
C ASN A 188 -26.45 28.05 -0.34
N ASN A 189 -27.64 27.49 -0.54
CA ASN A 189 -28.70 28.17 -1.26
C ASN A 189 -29.54 28.96 -0.26
N ALA A 190 -28.97 30.05 0.27
CA ALA A 190 -29.73 31.09 0.95
C ALA A 190 -30.00 32.20 -0.06
N THR A 191 -31.09 32.05 -0.78
CA THR A 191 -31.75 33.12 -1.53
C THR A 191 -32.06 34.32 -0.62
N THR A 192 -32.01 35.51 -1.25
CA THR A 192 -32.69 36.76 -0.89
C THR A 192 -32.25 37.49 0.37
N THR A 193 -31.50 38.58 0.19
CA THR A 193 -32.05 39.94 0.37
C THR A 193 -31.04 40.97 -0.12
N THR A 194 -31.43 41.71 -1.16
CA THR A 194 -30.88 43.01 -1.51
C THR A 194 -31.68 44.05 -0.73
N PRO A 195 -31.07 44.81 0.19
CA PRO A 195 -31.56 46.14 0.52
C PRO A 195 -30.72 47.15 -0.25
N GLY A 196 -31.37 47.88 -1.15
CA GLY A 196 -30.82 49.11 -1.70
C GLY A 196 -30.46 50.07 -0.58
N ALA A 197 -29.24 50.60 -0.64
CA ALA A 197 -28.87 51.85 0.00
C ALA A 197 -27.81 52.52 -0.88
N THR A 198 -28.30 53.42 -1.73
CA THR A 198 -27.62 54.64 -2.14
C THR A 198 -26.83 55.22 -0.97
N THR A 199 -25.56 55.60 -1.16
CA THR A 199 -24.92 56.84 -0.64
C THR A 199 -23.40 56.83 -0.86
N THR A 200 -23.00 57.61 -1.86
CA THR A 200 -21.82 58.51 -1.97
C THR A 200 -20.39 58.00 -1.74
N VAL A 201 -19.64 58.07 -2.84
CA VAL A 201 -18.18 58.24 -2.95
C VAL A 201 -17.78 59.67 -2.51
N PRO A 202 -16.75 59.86 -1.68
CA PRO A 202 -16.02 61.12 -1.63
C PRO A 202 -14.68 61.01 -2.38
N THR A 203 -14.58 61.66 -3.54
CA THR A 203 -13.30 61.90 -4.22
C THR A 203 -12.78 63.27 -3.78
N ALA A 204 -11.79 63.27 -2.89
CA ALA A 204 -11.02 64.47 -2.58
C ALA A 204 -10.12 64.81 -3.77
N THR A 205 -10.37 65.96 -4.41
CA THR A 205 -9.42 66.61 -5.32
C THR A 205 -8.85 67.82 -4.61
N THR A 206 -7.58 67.71 -4.22
CA THR A 206 -6.74 68.78 -3.69
C THR A 206 -6.47 69.82 -4.78
N THR A 207 -6.85 71.07 -4.52
CA THR A 207 -6.48 72.25 -5.31
C THR A 207 -5.41 73.05 -4.57
N GLY A 208 -4.24 73.16 -5.20
CA GLY A 208 -3.43 74.37 -5.34
C GLY A 208 -2.93 75.11 -4.09
N ARG A 209 -1.63 75.02 -3.83
CA ARG A 209 -0.70 76.16 -3.88
C ARG A 209 0.75 75.70 -3.89
#